data_AF-A0A4Q8AC14-F1
#
_entry.id   AF-A0A4Q8AC14-F1
#
_cell.length_a   1.000
_cell.length_b   1.000
_cell.length_c   1.000
_cell.angle_alpha   90.00
_cell.angle_beta   90.00
_cell.angle_gamma   90.00
#
_symmetry.space_group_name_H-M   'P 1'
#
loop_
_entity.id
_entity.type
_entity.pdbx_description
1 polymer ?
#
loop_
_entity_poly.entity_id
_entity_poly.type
_entity_poly.pdbx_seq_one_letter_code
_entity_poly.pdbx_strand_id
1 'polypeptide(L)'
;MDLPPTALADAPGWLELLAPLYAPLATLVIGVLSVVGVIYGHHVLKDKAAAEDKLAREKLAAERAALDQERQNAVAAAREKLIEELRSDRAHLDQQLAAQRREHNDQIDKLNNRVTGFYADKHASRRHIAQLEKHIWDGKAPPPPSPPDGYVP
;
A
#
# COMPACT_ATOMS: atom_id res chain seq x y z
N MET A 1 80.62 23.88 64.32
CA MET A 1 79.81 25.09 64.56
C MET A 1 78.37 24.68 64.33
N ASP A 2 77.68 24.46 65.43
CA ASP A 2 76.35 23.87 65.53
C ASP A 2 75.26 24.86 65.15
N LEU A 3 74.27 24.40 64.37
CA LEU A 3 73.02 25.13 64.10
C LEU A 3 72.01 24.81 65.22
N PRO A 4 71.30 25.81 65.77
CA PRO A 4 70.41 25.62 66.91
C PRO A 4 69.06 24.98 66.51
N PRO A 5 68.38 24.30 67.45
CA PRO A 5 67.05 23.73 67.26
C PRO A 5 66.01 24.85 67.13
N THR A 6 65.30 24.90 66.00
CA THR A 6 64.10 25.72 65.83
C THR A 6 63.02 25.23 66.80
N ALA A 7 62.80 26.05 67.82
CA ALA A 7 61.67 25.99 68.73
C ALA A 7 60.36 25.89 67.93
N LEU A 8 59.58 24.85 68.24
CA LEU A 8 58.13 24.86 68.09
C LEU A 8 57.61 26.09 68.81
N ALA A 9 57.28 27.13 68.05
CA ALA A 9 56.70 28.35 68.56
C ALA A 9 55.34 28.03 69.17
N ASP A 10 55.23 28.32 70.48
CA ASP A 10 53.98 28.43 71.20
C ASP A 10 52.96 29.22 70.38
N ALA A 11 51.88 28.55 69.98
CA ALA A 11 50.71 29.23 69.48
C ALA A 11 50.21 30.17 70.59
N PRO A 12 50.03 31.46 70.32
CA PRO A 12 49.78 32.42 71.38
C PRO A 12 48.36 32.21 71.95
N GLY A 13 48.26 32.10 73.28
CA GLY A 13 47.03 31.74 74.02
C GLY A 13 45.82 32.67 73.83
N TRP A 14 45.93 33.75 73.05
CA TRP A 14 44.78 34.55 72.63
C TRP A 14 43.95 33.89 71.50
N LEU A 15 44.49 32.86 70.82
CA LEU A 15 43.71 32.04 69.89
C LEU A 15 42.68 31.14 70.60
N GLU A 16 42.92 30.74 71.86
CA GLU A 16 41.96 29.95 72.64
C GLU A 16 40.77 30.78 73.16
N LEU A 17 40.93 32.09 73.33
CA LEU A 17 39.87 33.01 73.76
C LEU A 17 38.86 33.35 72.65
N LEU A 18 39.22 33.17 71.38
CA LEU A 18 38.34 33.42 70.22
C LEU A 18 37.64 32.16 69.68
N ALA A 19 38.10 30.97 70.08
CA ALA A 19 37.56 29.68 69.67
C ALA A 19 36.04 29.49 69.97
N PRO A 20 35.48 29.89 71.14
CA PRO A 20 34.06 29.64 71.44
C PRO A 20 33.09 30.57 70.69
N LEU A 21 33.57 31.72 70.18
CA LEU A 21 32.78 32.64 69.34
C LEU A 21 32.75 32.21 67.87
N TYR A 22 33.80 31.54 67.37
CA TYR A 22 33.89 31.04 66.00
C TYR A 22 33.14 29.71 65.80
N ALA A 23 33.02 28.88 66.84
CA ALA A 23 32.33 27.59 66.77
C ALA A 23 30.85 27.69 66.29
N PRO A 24 30.00 28.59 66.81
CA PRO A 24 28.61 28.72 66.33
C PRO A 24 28.52 29.33 64.92
N LEU A 25 29.43 30.25 64.56
CA LEU A 25 29.49 30.83 63.22
C LEU A 25 29.92 29.79 62.17
N ALA A 26 30.92 28.96 62.50
CA ALA A 26 31.38 27.88 61.63
C ALA A 26 30.27 26.82 61.41
N THR A 27 29.50 26.46 62.44
CA THR A 27 28.37 25.53 62.29
C THR A 27 27.24 26.12 61.45
N LEU A 28 26.96 27.42 61.57
CA LEU A 28 25.95 28.10 60.74
C LEU A 28 26.39 28.15 59.28
N VAL A 29 27.66 28.48 59.00
CA VAL A 29 28.23 28.47 57.64
C VAL A 29 28.20 27.06 57.03
N ILE A 30 28.57 26.02 57.79
CA ILE A 30 28.49 24.63 57.34
C ILE A 30 27.04 24.22 57.05
N GLY A 31 26.09 24.62 57.90
CA GLY A 31 24.67 24.37 57.71
C GLY A 31 24.12 25.03 56.43
N VAL A 32 24.44 26.31 56.20
CA VAL A 32 24.02 27.05 55.00
C VAL A 32 24.62 26.44 53.73
N LEU A 33 25.92 26.11 53.74
CA LEU A 33 26.58 25.48 52.59
C LEU A 33 25.99 24.10 52.26
N SER A 34 25.62 23.32 53.28
CA SER A 34 24.94 22.03 53.10
C SER A 34 23.58 22.20 52.41
N VAL A 35 22.76 23.15 52.87
CA VAL A 35 21.44 23.43 52.27
C VAL A 35 21.57 23.91 50.82
N VAL A 36 22.53 24.80 50.53
CA VAL A 36 22.80 25.27 49.17
C VAL A 36 23.25 24.12 48.26
N GLY A 37 24.09 23.20 48.76
CA GLY A 37 24.52 22.01 48.03
C GLY A 37 23.35 21.08 47.67
N VAL A 38 22.42 20.85 48.60
CA VAL A 38 21.21 20.02 48.35
C VAL A 38 20.28 20.68 47.31
N ILE A 39 20.05 21.99 47.43
CA ILE A 39 19.22 22.73 46.48
C ILE A 39 19.82 22.67 45.07
N TYR A 40 21.13 22.94 44.95
CA TYR A 40 21.83 22.89 43.67
C TYR A 40 21.82 21.48 43.07
N GLY A 41 22.10 20.45 43.88
CA GLY A 41 22.03 19.05 43.44
C GLY A 41 20.65 18.65 42.92
N HIS A 42 19.59 19.10 43.59
CA HIS A 42 18.21 18.85 43.15
C HIS A 42 17.86 19.56 41.84
N HIS A 43 18.33 20.80 41.61
CA HIS A 43 18.16 21.48 40.32
C HIS A 43 18.89 20.75 39.18
N VAL A 44 20.15 20.38 39.39
CA VAL A 44 20.93 19.63 38.38
C VAL A 44 20.28 18.29 38.05
N LEU A 45 19.73 17.58 39.04
CA LEU A 45 19.01 16.32 38.80
C LEU A 45 17.71 16.54 38.01
N LYS A 46 16.96 17.61 38.30
CA LYS A 46 15.75 17.96 37.54
C LYS A 46 16.06 18.33 36.09
N ASP A 47 17.12 19.11 35.86
CA ASP A 47 17.52 19.51 34.51
C ASP A 47 17.96 18.30 33.67
N LYS A 48 18.69 17.36 34.29
CA LYS A 48 19.05 16.09 33.66
C LYS A 48 17.81 15.25 33.32
N ALA A 49 16.89 15.09 34.27
CA ALA A 49 15.66 14.34 34.04
C ALA A 49 14.79 14.97 32.92
N ALA A 50 14.70 16.31 32.87
CA ALA A 50 13.99 17.02 31.82
C ALA A 50 14.67 16.86 30.43
N ALA A 51 16.00 16.87 30.39
CA ALA A 51 16.74 16.63 29.16
C ALA A 51 16.55 15.18 28.64
N GLU A 52 16.55 14.20 29.53
CA GLU A 52 16.30 12.80 29.20
C GLU A 52 14.87 12.56 28.70
N ASP A 53 13.87 13.15 29.35
CA ASP A 53 12.46 13.07 28.90
C ASP A 53 12.28 13.74 27.53
N LYS A 54 12.91 14.89 27.29
CA LYS A 54 12.89 15.54 25.97
C LYS A 54 13.51 14.65 24.90
N LEU A 55 14.69 14.08 25.16
CA LEU A 55 15.36 13.16 24.24
C LEU A 55 14.49 11.91 23.97
N ALA A 56 13.85 11.36 25.00
CA ALA A 56 12.96 10.21 24.86
C ALA A 56 11.75 10.53 23.97
N ARG A 57 11.15 11.72 24.13
CA ARG A 57 10.03 12.18 23.28
C ARG A 57 10.45 12.39 21.84
N GLU A 58 11.61 12.98 21.61
CA GLU A 58 12.16 13.17 20.25
C GLU A 58 12.42 11.81 19.57
N LYS A 59 13.01 10.85 20.28
CA LYS A 59 13.21 9.49 19.78
C LYS A 59 11.88 8.79 19.45
N LEU A 60 10.90 8.86 20.35
CA LEU A 60 9.57 8.29 20.11
C LEU A 60 8.85 8.95 18.94
N ALA A 61 8.99 10.27 18.77
CA ALA A 61 8.40 10.98 17.64
C ALA A 61 9.05 10.57 16.32
N ALA A 62 10.39 10.42 16.30
CA ALA A 62 11.11 9.95 15.11
C ALA A 62 10.75 8.50 14.75
N GLU A 63 10.65 7.62 15.75
CA GLU A 63 10.25 6.22 15.55
C GLU A 63 8.82 6.11 15.00
N ARG A 64 7.89 6.90 15.54
CA ARG A 64 6.51 6.98 15.01
C ARG A 64 6.48 7.47 13.57
N ALA A 65 7.22 8.53 13.25
CA ALA A 65 7.29 9.06 11.89
C ALA A 65 7.87 8.03 10.90
N ALA A 66 8.90 7.27 11.30
CA ALA A 66 9.46 6.21 10.48
C ALA A 66 8.46 5.07 10.24
N LEU A 67 7.74 4.66 11.29
CA LEU A 67 6.74 3.60 11.21
C LEU A 67 5.53 4.03 10.36
N ASP A 68 5.08 5.28 10.48
CA ASP A 68 4.00 5.82 9.66
C ASP A 68 4.41 5.90 8.18
N GLN A 69 5.66 6.28 7.89
CA GLN A 69 6.21 6.25 6.54
C GLN A 69 6.25 4.83 5.97
N GLU A 70 6.70 3.84 6.76
CA GLU A 70 6.73 2.44 6.34
C GLU A 70 5.31 1.93 6.04
N ARG A 71 4.34 2.26 6.89
CA ARG A 71 2.92 1.92 6.65
C ARG A 71 2.39 2.56 5.37
N GLN A 72 2.69 3.83 5.13
CA GLN A 72 2.27 4.51 3.90
C GLN A 72 2.88 3.83 2.65
N ASN A 73 4.15 3.47 2.70
CA ASN A 73 4.83 2.76 1.61
C ASN A 73 4.20 1.38 1.38
N ALA A 74 3.89 0.64 2.44
CA ALA A 74 3.24 -0.67 2.36
C ALA A 74 1.83 -0.56 1.76
N VAL A 75 1.04 0.44 2.16
CA VAL A 75 -0.29 0.71 1.59
C VAL A 75 -0.18 1.12 0.12
N ALA A 76 0.80 1.94 -0.24
CA ALA A 76 1.03 2.33 -1.64
C ALA A 76 1.37 1.11 -2.50
N ALA A 77 2.29 0.26 -2.05
CA ALA A 77 2.65 -0.97 -2.75
C ALA A 77 1.46 -1.95 -2.89
N ALA A 78 0.67 -2.11 -1.83
CA ALA A 78 -0.54 -2.95 -1.87
C ALA A 78 -1.58 -2.41 -2.87
N ARG A 79 -1.75 -1.09 -2.92
CA ARG A 79 -2.64 -0.42 -3.88
C ARG A 79 -2.18 -0.64 -5.32
N GLU A 80 -0.88 -0.49 -5.59
CA GLU A 80 -0.32 -0.73 -6.92
C GLU A 80 -0.54 -2.17 -7.37
N LYS A 81 -0.29 -3.14 -6.47
CA LYS A 81 -0.54 -4.55 -6.75
C LYS A 81 -2.02 -4.82 -7.09
N LEU A 82 -2.95 -4.28 -6.31
CA LEU A 82 -4.39 -4.43 -6.58
C LEU A 82 -4.79 -3.80 -7.92
N ILE A 83 -4.23 -2.63 -8.26
CA ILE A 83 -4.49 -1.99 -9.56
C ILE A 83 -4.00 -2.88 -10.70
N GLU A 84 -2.83 -3.52 -10.55
CA GLU A 84 -2.30 -4.41 -11.58
C GLU A 84 -3.12 -5.68 -11.74
N GLU A 85 -3.55 -6.30 -10.64
CA GLU A 85 -4.48 -7.43 -10.67
C GLU A 85 -5.79 -7.06 -11.38
N LEU A 86 -6.39 -5.92 -11.05
CA LEU A 86 -7.61 -5.44 -11.69
C LEU A 86 -7.44 -5.16 -13.20
N ARG A 87 -6.26 -4.66 -13.61
CA ARG A 87 -5.93 -4.46 -15.03
C ARG A 87 -5.80 -5.78 -15.77
N SER A 88 -5.11 -6.75 -15.17
CA SER A 88 -4.97 -8.10 -15.72
C SER A 88 -6.33 -8.77 -15.88
N ASP A 89 -7.17 -8.73 -14.85
CA ASP A 89 -8.51 -9.31 -14.87
C ASP A 89 -9.38 -8.66 -15.94
N ARG A 90 -9.35 -7.33 -16.05
CA ARG A 90 -10.07 -6.61 -17.10
C ARG A 90 -9.60 -7.02 -18.49
N ALA A 91 -8.30 -7.08 -18.73
CA ALA A 91 -7.75 -7.50 -20.01
C ALA A 91 -8.17 -8.94 -20.36
N HIS A 92 -8.19 -9.83 -19.37
CA HIS A 92 -8.64 -11.20 -19.55
C HIS A 92 -10.14 -11.27 -19.92
N LEU A 93 -11.00 -10.54 -19.21
CA LEU A 93 -12.43 -10.47 -19.52
C LEU A 93 -12.70 -9.85 -20.90
N ASP A 94 -11.97 -8.80 -21.26
CA ASP A 94 -12.09 -8.18 -22.59
C ASP A 94 -11.70 -9.18 -23.70
N GLN A 95 -10.67 -10.02 -23.49
CA GLN A 95 -10.30 -11.09 -24.41
C GLN A 95 -11.39 -12.16 -24.52
N GLN A 96 -11.94 -12.61 -23.39
CA GLN A 96 -13.03 -13.59 -23.39
C GLN A 96 -14.27 -13.06 -24.13
N LEU A 97 -14.64 -11.81 -23.87
CA LEU A 97 -15.77 -11.16 -24.53
C LEU A 97 -15.54 -11.02 -26.04
N ALA A 98 -14.33 -10.67 -26.46
CA ALA A 98 -13.98 -10.59 -27.86
C ALA A 98 -14.05 -11.97 -28.55
N ALA A 99 -13.60 -13.04 -27.87
CA ALA A 99 -13.70 -14.40 -28.37
C ALA A 99 -15.16 -14.85 -28.53
N GLN A 100 -15.99 -14.64 -27.49
CA GLN A 100 -17.42 -14.97 -27.53
C GLN A 100 -18.16 -14.21 -28.63
N ARG A 101 -17.87 -12.92 -28.83
CA ARG A 101 -18.47 -12.13 -29.93
C ARG A 101 -18.12 -12.68 -31.30
N ARG A 102 -16.87 -13.10 -31.52
CA ARG A 102 -16.46 -13.73 -32.79
C ARG A 102 -17.18 -15.05 -33.00
N GLU A 103 -17.19 -15.91 -31.99
CA GLU A 103 -17.88 -17.20 -32.07
C GLU A 103 -19.38 -17.03 -32.37
N HIS A 104 -20.03 -16.09 -31.70
CA HIS A 104 -21.45 -15.81 -31.92
C HIS A 104 -21.71 -15.25 -33.32
N ASN A 105 -20.86 -14.36 -33.83
CA ASN A 105 -20.96 -13.87 -35.20
C ASN A 105 -20.78 -15.00 -36.22
N ASP A 106 -19.79 -15.88 -36.02
CA ASP A 106 -19.59 -17.04 -36.89
C ASP A 106 -20.81 -17.98 -36.89
N GLN A 107 -21.45 -18.16 -35.73
CA GLN A 107 -22.68 -18.94 -35.61
C GLN A 107 -23.86 -18.29 -36.35
N ILE A 108 -24.01 -16.96 -36.21
CA ILE A 108 -25.01 -16.19 -36.95
C ILE A 108 -24.78 -16.31 -38.46
N ASP A 109 -23.55 -16.14 -38.94
CA ASP A 109 -23.23 -16.20 -40.36
C ASP A 109 -23.50 -17.61 -40.93
N LYS A 110 -23.12 -18.65 -40.20
CA LYS A 110 -23.46 -20.04 -40.55
C LYS A 110 -24.97 -20.24 -40.63
N LEU A 111 -25.73 -19.72 -39.67
CA LEU A 111 -27.18 -19.85 -39.67
C LEU A 111 -27.82 -19.08 -40.83
N ASN A 112 -27.40 -17.84 -41.07
CA ASN A 112 -27.87 -17.01 -42.17
C ASN A 112 -27.59 -17.65 -43.52
N ASN A 113 -26.40 -18.24 -43.71
CA ASN A 113 -26.05 -18.95 -44.93
C ASN A 113 -26.91 -20.21 -45.12
N ARG A 114 -27.18 -20.97 -44.04
CA ARG A 114 -28.07 -22.14 -44.10
C ARG A 114 -29.51 -21.75 -44.45
N VAL A 115 -30.02 -20.69 -43.83
CA VAL A 115 -31.38 -20.20 -44.08
C VAL A 115 -31.50 -19.68 -45.51
N THR A 116 -30.53 -18.89 -45.97
CA THR A 116 -30.48 -18.39 -47.35
C THR A 116 -30.42 -19.54 -48.36
N GLY A 117 -29.56 -20.53 -48.14
CA GLY A 117 -29.48 -21.73 -48.98
C GLY A 117 -30.80 -22.49 -49.03
N PHE A 118 -31.43 -22.74 -47.87
CA PHE A 118 -32.73 -23.40 -47.80
C PHE A 118 -33.82 -22.68 -48.62
N TYR A 119 -33.89 -21.35 -48.52
CA TYR A 119 -34.87 -20.58 -49.30
C TYR A 119 -34.55 -20.57 -50.79
N ALA A 120 -33.27 -20.54 -51.18
CA ALA A 120 -32.86 -20.64 -52.57
C ALA A 120 -33.27 -22.00 -53.17
N ASP A 121 -33.00 -23.09 -52.46
CA ASP A 121 -33.38 -24.45 -52.86
C ASP A 121 -34.90 -24.56 -52.98
N LYS A 122 -35.66 -24.10 -51.97
CA LYS A 122 -37.12 -24.10 -52.01
C LYS A 122 -37.67 -23.28 -53.18
N HIS A 123 -37.05 -22.16 -53.51
CA HIS A 123 -37.44 -21.34 -54.66
C HIS A 123 -37.16 -22.06 -55.98
N ALA A 124 -36.03 -22.76 -56.12
CA ALA A 124 -35.73 -23.60 -57.28
C ALA A 124 -36.74 -24.75 -57.42
N SER A 125 -37.07 -25.45 -56.33
CA SER A 125 -38.08 -26.52 -56.35
C SER A 125 -39.47 -26.01 -56.76
N ARG A 126 -39.91 -24.86 -56.23
CA ARG A 126 -41.20 -24.25 -56.63
C ARG A 126 -41.25 -23.92 -58.12
N ARG A 127 -40.16 -23.36 -58.67
CA ARG A 127 -40.06 -23.08 -60.10
C ARG A 127 -40.13 -24.36 -60.93
N HIS A 128 -39.44 -25.42 -60.51
CA HIS A 128 -39.48 -26.70 -61.22
C HIS A 128 -40.88 -27.33 -61.20
N ILE A 129 -41.54 -27.36 -60.04
CA ILE A 129 -42.91 -27.87 -59.90
C ILE A 129 -43.86 -27.09 -60.80
N ALA A 130 -43.78 -25.76 -60.82
CA ALA A 130 -44.62 -24.94 -61.69
C ALA A 130 -44.37 -25.22 -63.19
N GLN A 131 -43.13 -25.51 -63.59
CA GLN A 131 -42.82 -25.93 -64.96
C GLN A 131 -43.41 -27.30 -65.30
N LEU A 132 -43.36 -28.25 -64.36
CA LEU A 132 -43.95 -29.58 -64.51
C LEU A 132 -45.48 -29.49 -64.63
N GLU A 133 -46.13 -28.76 -63.73
CA GLU A 133 -47.58 -28.53 -63.76
C GLU A 133 -48.02 -27.92 -65.09
N LYS A 134 -47.29 -26.91 -65.58
CA LYS A 134 -47.57 -26.32 -66.89
C LYS A 134 -47.36 -27.30 -68.04
N HIS A 135 -46.30 -28.11 -68.02
CA HIS A 135 -46.04 -29.11 -69.06
C HIS A 135 -47.17 -30.15 -69.14
N ILE A 136 -47.68 -30.61 -67.99
CA ILE A 136 -48.82 -31.53 -67.90
C ILE A 136 -50.08 -30.85 -68.43
N TRP A 137 -50.35 -29.62 -68.00
CA TRP A 137 -51.55 -28.90 -68.41
C TRP A 137 -51.60 -28.59 -69.91
N ASP A 138 -50.44 -28.30 -70.51
CA ASP A 138 -50.27 -28.11 -71.94
C ASP A 138 -50.36 -29.43 -72.75
N GLY A 139 -50.47 -30.60 -72.10
CA GLY A 139 -50.56 -31.91 -72.75
C GLY A 139 -49.30 -32.31 -73.52
N LYS A 140 -48.13 -31.81 -73.12
CA LYS A 140 -46.86 -32.09 -73.83
C LYS A 140 -46.45 -33.54 -73.61
N ALA A 141 -45.93 -34.17 -74.67
CA ALA A 141 -45.39 -35.52 -74.60
C ALA A 141 -44.06 -35.55 -73.81
N PRO A 142 -43.75 -36.66 -73.14
CA PRO A 142 -42.48 -36.83 -72.42
C PRO A 142 -41.26 -36.66 -73.35
N PRO A 143 -40.10 -36.21 -72.82
CA PRO A 143 -39.76 -36.10 -71.40
C PRO A 143 -40.17 -34.77 -70.73
N PRO A 144 -40.31 -34.76 -69.38
CA PRO A 144 -40.59 -33.54 -68.63
C PRO A 144 -39.43 -32.53 -68.71
N PRO A 145 -39.70 -31.24 -68.44
CA PRO A 145 -38.66 -30.21 -68.37
C PRO A 145 -37.59 -30.58 -67.34
N SER A 146 -36.33 -30.28 -67.65
CA SER A 146 -35.22 -30.51 -66.72
C SER A 146 -35.29 -29.57 -65.52
N PRO A 147 -34.82 -29.99 -64.33
CA PRO A 147 -34.76 -29.13 -63.17
C PRO A 147 -33.84 -27.92 -63.39
N PRO A 148 -34.19 -26.75 -62.80
CA PRO A 148 -33.37 -25.54 -62.91
C PRO A 148 -32.06 -25.68 -62.11
N ASP A 149 -31.06 -24.89 -62.49
CA ASP A 149 -29.76 -24.84 -61.79
C ASP A 149 -29.93 -24.58 -60.29
N GLY A 150 -29.22 -25.38 -59.48
CA GLY A 150 -29.31 -25.34 -58.02
C GLY A 150 -30.51 -26.10 -57.42
N TYR A 151 -31.28 -26.84 -58.22
CA TYR A 151 -32.28 -27.76 -57.69
C TYR A 151 -31.62 -28.97 -57.03
N VAL A 152 -31.91 -29.18 -55.74
CA VAL A 152 -31.55 -30.38 -54.99
C VAL A 152 -32.79 -31.29 -54.92
N PRO A 153 -32.74 -32.53 -55.47
CA PRO A 153 -33.86 -33.46 -55.50
C PRO A 153 -34.24 -34.03 -54.12
#